data_AF-A0A815W7H9-F1
#
_entry.id   AF-A0A815W7H9-F1
#
_cell.length_a   1.000
_cell.length_b   1.000
_cell.length_c   1.000
_cell.angle_alpha   90.00
_cell.angle_beta   90.00
_cell.angle_gamma   90.00
#
_symmetry.space_group_name_H-M   'P 1'
#
loop_
_entity.id
_entity.type
_entity.pdbx_description
1 polymer ?
#
loop_
_entity_poly.entity_id
_entity_poly.type
_entity_poly.pdbx_seq_one_letter_code
_entity_poly.pdbx_strand_id
1 'polypeptide(L)'
;MTSQIIDFSELIKNGDLVLFYFCGHGCQLNGKNYLIPVDDATIQTDRDVEDFAVNVERTITRLLGRNSSYATIFILDCCVPYTLVNPSRSTPIVEAKSLCEIQSRPGALIQFACASSQASNGVQPTGRNCLFSKHLLRNIIRENTHITTVLQDVADHVYRESNRTNKTLCINGLNLKEQIYLNKLIVPVVEKDTSLHTKDFLSQQPLRSEEKIYYEECKEYYHLTGQPLISIPEEVFDNSTELTTSSMKICIDEDCNQFNLQAFITEFCGKIKLSPKDIQIKQIQVGSSIIEAVIFNKFESSDKKLSIKMMCKLFTDKLREELAKLKVFFMFMGPIKTLFKQQKYRAEIKLNPQYNRIYKPGHCFWQGPINDGIDRGNSPYYCPVGWKRYSFYVTDRFSERFKGWCICYHGTKFTYGLSILLNGLKPADRNEHGAGIYVSPSITYTCHPRYAEVKLLDSSNQSKFFKSGKYVQFVLECRVHPNNIRKKASETLGARNTIIDCNINNEVIEWLINSQNKSVVDFNDPDSSIVCTGLMIRVTNDHPGLLPDSQWWHNSHICNNKDCCLLGIDLDTLQRRLYNGYKCEIIDD
;
A
#
# COMPACT_ATOMS: atom_id res chain seq x y z
N MET A 1 -22.88 28.65 4.64
CA MET A 1 -21.65 28.84 5.44
C MET A 1 -21.94 29.35 6.87
N THR A 2 -22.67 30.45 7.06
CA THR A 2 -22.96 31.02 8.40
C THR A 2 -23.57 30.03 9.39
N SER A 3 -24.56 29.22 8.98
CA SER A 3 -25.16 28.18 9.84
C SER A 3 -24.12 27.19 10.36
N GLN A 4 -23.20 26.72 9.50
CA GLN A 4 -22.17 25.76 9.91
C GLN A 4 -21.19 26.36 10.93
N ILE A 5 -20.90 27.67 10.83
CA ILE A 5 -20.08 28.38 11.82
C ILE A 5 -20.83 28.51 13.15
N ILE A 6 -22.14 28.74 13.09
CA ILE A 6 -23.01 28.76 14.27
C ILE A 6 -22.99 27.39 14.95
N ASP A 7 -23.25 26.32 14.21
CA ASP A 7 -23.28 24.94 14.72
C ASP A 7 -21.90 24.55 15.30
N PHE A 8 -20.81 24.86 14.58
CA PHE A 8 -19.45 24.61 15.05
C PHE A 8 -19.15 25.37 16.36
N SER A 9 -19.60 26.63 16.46
CA SER A 9 -19.40 27.42 17.69
C SER A 9 -20.13 26.86 18.91
N GLU A 10 -21.17 26.04 18.71
CA GLU A 10 -21.92 25.41 19.79
C GLU A 10 -21.27 24.11 20.28
N LEU A 11 -20.36 23.53 19.50
CA LEU A 11 -19.59 22.34 19.89
C LEU A 11 -18.39 22.66 20.79
N ILE A 12 -17.96 23.92 20.82
CA ILE A 12 -16.76 24.37 21.56
C ILE A 12 -17.00 24.31 23.07
N LYS A 13 -16.14 23.60 23.79
CA LYS A 13 -16.14 23.44 25.25
C LYS A 13 -14.87 24.05 25.88
N ASN A 14 -14.93 24.25 27.19
CA ASN A 14 -13.78 24.73 27.97
C ASN A 14 -12.57 23.79 27.83
N GLY A 15 -11.41 24.34 27.52
CA GLY A 15 -10.16 23.58 27.34
C GLY A 15 -9.93 23.06 25.91
N ASP A 16 -10.87 23.26 24.99
CA ASP A 16 -10.69 22.82 23.60
C ASP A 16 -9.59 23.62 22.89
N LEU A 17 -8.84 22.91 22.03
CA LEU A 17 -8.05 23.54 20.97
C LEU A 17 -8.90 23.63 19.72
N VAL A 18 -9.28 24.84 19.32
CA VAL A 18 -10.18 25.09 18.20
C VAL A 18 -9.37 25.39 16.95
N LEU A 19 -9.65 24.71 15.84
CA LEU A 19 -9.04 25.00 14.54
C LEU A 19 -10.12 25.39 13.53
N PHE A 20 -10.02 26.61 13.00
CA PHE A 20 -10.79 27.10 11.87
C PHE A 20 -9.89 27.17 10.64
N TYR A 21 -10.16 26.36 9.63
CA TYR A 21 -9.44 26.38 8.35
C TYR A 21 -10.42 26.73 7.23
N PHE A 22 -10.11 27.76 6.45
CA PHE A 22 -10.87 28.14 5.27
C PHE A 22 -9.96 28.22 4.05
N CYS A 23 -10.40 27.63 2.93
CA CYS A 23 -9.75 27.73 1.64
C CYS A 23 -10.80 28.07 0.59
N GLY A 24 -10.60 29.15 -0.14
CA GLY A 24 -11.57 29.65 -1.11
C GLY A 24 -11.37 31.13 -1.45
N HIS A 25 -12.39 31.73 -2.05
CA HIS A 25 -12.39 33.16 -2.33
C HIS A 25 -12.64 33.97 -1.07
N GLY A 26 -11.88 35.06 -0.93
CA GLY A 26 -12.06 36.04 0.13
C GLY A 26 -11.73 37.42 -0.40
N CYS A 27 -12.35 38.44 0.16
CA CYS A 27 -12.13 39.82 -0.22
C CYS A 27 -12.03 40.73 1.00
N GLN A 28 -11.43 41.89 0.80
CA GLN A 28 -11.44 42.99 1.75
C GLN A 28 -12.39 44.07 1.26
N LEU A 29 -13.25 44.55 2.16
CA LEU A 29 -14.17 45.67 1.92
C LEU A 29 -14.24 46.54 3.19
N ASN A 30 -14.06 47.86 3.04
CA ASN A 30 -14.15 48.85 4.13
C ASN A 30 -13.30 48.51 5.38
N GLY A 31 -12.11 47.94 5.17
CA GLY A 31 -11.18 47.56 6.25
C GLY A 31 -11.53 46.24 6.96
N LYS A 32 -12.51 45.48 6.45
CA LYS A 32 -12.93 44.20 6.99
C LYS A 32 -12.75 43.08 5.98
N ASN A 33 -12.53 41.87 6.50
CA ASN A 33 -12.30 40.68 5.69
C ASN A 33 -13.58 39.86 5.57
N TYR A 34 -13.85 39.36 4.36
CA TYR A 34 -15.03 38.56 4.06
C TYR A 34 -14.61 37.27 3.33
N LEU A 35 -15.27 36.17 3.69
CA LEU A 35 -15.16 34.88 3.01
C LEU A 35 -16.37 34.72 2.08
N ILE A 36 -16.11 34.37 0.83
CA ILE A 36 -17.14 34.30 -0.22
C ILE A 36 -17.67 32.85 -0.27
N PRO A 37 -18.98 32.63 -0.02
CA PRO A 37 -19.59 31.32 -0.15
C PRO A 37 -19.84 30.94 -1.63
N VAL A 38 -20.06 29.65 -1.90
CA VAL A 38 -20.14 29.11 -3.27
C VAL A 38 -21.42 29.47 -4.03
N ASP A 39 -22.44 29.99 -3.33
CA ASP A 39 -23.69 30.54 -3.88
C ASP A 39 -23.50 31.99 -4.40
N ASP A 40 -22.34 32.25 -4.99
CA ASP A 40 -21.78 33.55 -5.41
C ASP A 40 -22.68 34.37 -6.37
N ALA A 41 -23.69 33.77 -6.99
CA ALA A 41 -24.59 34.45 -7.91
C ALA A 41 -25.41 35.60 -7.26
N THR A 42 -25.54 35.60 -5.92
CA THR A 42 -26.21 36.67 -5.16
C THR A 42 -25.30 37.85 -4.80
N ILE A 43 -23.98 37.71 -4.94
CA ILE A 43 -23.01 38.76 -4.57
C ILE A 43 -22.60 39.51 -5.83
N GLN A 44 -23.19 40.70 -6.06
CA GLN A 44 -22.92 41.48 -7.27
C GLN A 44 -22.39 42.88 -6.97
N THR A 45 -22.61 43.39 -5.76
CA THR A 45 -22.25 44.74 -5.32
C THR A 45 -21.53 44.71 -3.97
N ASP A 46 -20.88 45.82 -3.60
CA ASP A 46 -20.28 45.98 -2.26
C ASP A 46 -21.28 45.73 -1.13
N ARG A 47 -22.54 46.16 -1.33
CA ARG A 47 -23.62 45.91 -0.37
C ARG A 47 -23.92 44.43 -0.22
N ASP A 48 -23.91 43.68 -1.33
CA ASP A 48 -24.16 42.24 -1.31
C ASP A 48 -23.03 41.48 -0.60
N VAL A 49 -21.78 41.97 -0.66
CA VAL A 49 -20.68 41.42 0.15
C VAL A 49 -20.96 41.61 1.63
N GLU A 50 -21.40 42.79 2.06
CA GLU A 50 -21.73 43.05 3.46
C GLU A 50 -22.94 42.20 3.94
N ASP A 51 -23.92 41.98 3.07
CA ASP A 51 -25.18 41.28 3.39
C ASP A 51 -25.07 39.74 3.33
N PHE A 52 -24.32 39.19 2.36
CA PHE A 52 -24.33 37.75 2.06
C PHE A 52 -22.99 37.04 2.30
N ALA A 53 -21.86 37.74 2.33
CA ALA A 53 -20.57 37.12 2.62
C ALA A 53 -20.35 36.92 4.14
N VAL A 54 -19.37 36.10 4.50
CA VAL A 54 -19.06 35.82 5.91
C VAL A 54 -17.96 36.74 6.41
N ASN A 55 -18.31 37.67 7.29
CA ASN A 55 -17.33 38.53 7.95
C ASN A 55 -16.38 37.73 8.86
N VAL A 56 -15.08 37.82 8.59
CA VAL A 56 -14.03 37.08 9.29
C VAL A 56 -13.88 37.59 10.72
N GLU A 57 -13.86 38.89 10.95
CA GLU A 57 -13.68 39.47 12.28
C GLU A 57 -14.82 39.08 13.23
N ARG A 58 -16.05 39.01 12.72
CA ARG A 58 -17.24 38.53 13.44
C ARG A 58 -17.15 37.04 13.72
N THR A 59 -16.63 36.25 12.79
CA THR A 59 -16.38 34.82 12.99
C THR A 59 -15.35 34.61 14.10
N ILE A 60 -14.24 35.35 14.08
CA ILE A 60 -13.24 35.32 15.14
C ILE A 60 -13.87 35.72 16.47
N THR A 61 -14.69 36.79 16.51
CA THR A 61 -15.37 37.21 17.76
C THR A 61 -16.29 36.12 18.28
N ARG A 62 -17.01 35.45 17.38
CA ARG A 62 -17.95 34.39 17.74
C ARG A 62 -17.25 33.18 18.33
N LEU A 63 -16.16 32.71 17.71
CA LEU A 63 -15.45 31.52 18.20
C LEU A 63 -14.68 31.82 19.50
N LEU A 64 -14.11 33.02 19.65
CA LEU A 64 -13.44 33.42 20.89
C LEU A 64 -14.41 33.76 22.03
N GLY A 65 -15.62 34.23 21.72
CA GLY A 65 -16.63 34.62 22.72
C GLY A 65 -17.30 33.45 23.45
N ARG A 66 -17.05 32.21 23.00
CA ARG A 66 -17.43 30.99 23.73
C ARG A 66 -16.30 30.71 24.73
N ASN A 67 -16.51 31.13 25.98
CA ASN A 67 -15.53 31.12 27.08
C ASN A 67 -14.53 29.95 27.06
N SER A 68 -13.25 30.27 27.29
CA SER A 68 -12.21 29.35 27.79
C SER A 68 -11.72 28.23 26.85
N SER A 69 -11.69 28.40 25.53
CA SER A 69 -10.83 27.55 24.66
C SER A 69 -9.37 27.65 25.13
N TYR A 70 -8.64 26.55 25.16
CA TYR A 70 -7.19 26.54 25.44
C TYR A 70 -6.42 27.40 24.43
N ALA A 71 -6.85 27.38 23.16
CA ALA A 71 -6.47 28.31 22.11
C ALA A 71 -7.38 28.15 20.89
N THR A 72 -7.46 29.18 20.04
CA THR A 72 -8.15 29.12 18.75
C THR A 72 -7.19 29.48 17.61
N ILE A 73 -7.03 28.58 16.65
CA ILE A 73 -6.18 28.76 15.48
C ILE A 73 -7.06 29.01 14.27
N PHE A 74 -6.80 30.10 13.55
CA PHE A 74 -7.41 30.44 12.27
C PHE A 74 -6.38 30.30 11.16
N ILE A 75 -6.71 29.56 10.11
CA ILE A 75 -5.91 29.46 8.89
C ILE A 75 -6.77 29.90 7.72
N LEU A 76 -6.38 30.99 7.07
CA LEU A 76 -7.11 31.63 5.97
C LEU A 76 -6.30 31.50 4.67
N ASP A 77 -6.66 30.51 3.86
CA ASP A 77 -6.04 30.17 2.58
C ASP A 77 -6.81 30.78 1.40
N CYS A 78 -6.82 32.12 1.37
CA CYS A 78 -7.48 32.94 0.35
C CYS A 78 -6.43 33.57 -0.57
N CYS A 79 -6.00 32.86 -1.61
CA CYS A 79 -4.78 33.19 -2.36
C CYS A 79 -4.95 34.15 -3.55
N VAL A 80 -6.14 34.69 -3.84
CA VAL A 80 -6.31 35.59 -5.00
C VAL A 80 -7.34 36.68 -4.68
N PRO A 81 -7.07 37.97 -5.01
CA PRO A 81 -8.12 38.99 -5.02
C PRO A 81 -9.27 38.55 -5.93
N TYR A 82 -10.49 38.48 -5.38
CA TYR A 82 -11.68 38.09 -6.12
C TYR A 82 -12.31 39.30 -6.82
N THR A 83 -11.98 39.54 -8.08
CA THR A 83 -12.58 40.65 -8.83
C THR A 83 -14.01 40.29 -9.27
N LEU A 84 -15.01 40.94 -8.67
CA LEU A 84 -16.39 40.91 -9.16
C LEU A 84 -16.45 41.63 -10.51
N VAL A 85 -16.75 40.91 -11.59
CA VAL A 85 -16.88 41.48 -12.95
C VAL A 85 -18.36 41.61 -13.28
N ASN A 86 -18.81 42.81 -13.67
CA ASN A 86 -20.17 43.00 -14.17
C ASN A 86 -20.33 42.32 -15.55
N PRO A 87 -21.23 41.32 -15.70
CA PRO A 87 -21.42 40.65 -16.98
C PRO A 87 -21.96 41.59 -18.08
N SER A 88 -22.56 42.73 -17.72
CA SER A 88 -23.18 43.67 -18.66
C SER A 88 -22.32 44.88 -19.02
N ARG A 89 -21.20 45.14 -18.32
CA ARG A 89 -20.40 46.36 -18.52
C ARG A 89 -18.89 46.14 -18.70
N SER A 90 -18.38 44.92 -18.58
CA SER A 90 -16.93 44.64 -18.73
C SER A 90 -16.03 45.55 -17.87
N THR A 91 -16.57 46.07 -16.77
CA THR A 91 -15.88 46.90 -15.79
C THR A 91 -15.89 46.16 -14.45
N PRO A 92 -14.78 46.16 -13.68
CA PRO A 92 -14.78 45.65 -12.31
C PRO A 92 -15.85 46.38 -11.48
N ILE A 93 -16.69 45.64 -10.76
CA ILE A 93 -17.63 46.23 -9.80
C ILE A 93 -16.90 46.54 -8.49
N VAL A 94 -15.92 45.70 -8.13
CA VAL A 94 -15.17 45.79 -6.88
C VAL A 94 -13.69 45.56 -7.17
N GLU A 95 -12.83 46.52 -6.79
CA GLU A 95 -11.39 46.26 -6.62
C GLU A 95 -11.21 45.45 -5.32
N ALA A 96 -11.51 44.16 -5.36
CA ALA A 96 -11.33 43.32 -4.20
C ALA A 96 -9.83 43.21 -3.90
N LYS A 97 -9.40 43.79 -2.80
CA LYS A 97 -8.04 43.60 -2.29
C LYS A 97 -7.97 42.24 -1.60
N SER A 98 -6.77 41.66 -1.56
CA SER A 98 -6.48 40.52 -0.68
C SER A 98 -6.87 40.86 0.76
N LEU A 99 -7.13 39.82 1.58
CA LEU A 99 -7.46 40.01 2.99
C LEU A 99 -6.43 40.90 3.68
N CYS A 100 -6.89 41.89 4.45
CA CYS A 100 -6.04 42.76 5.23
C CYS A 100 -5.68 42.13 6.59
N GLU A 101 -4.58 42.61 7.18
CA GLU A 101 -4.19 42.26 8.53
C GLU A 101 -5.32 42.55 9.54
N ILE A 102 -5.54 41.63 10.47
CA ILE A 102 -6.54 41.75 11.54
C ILE A 102 -5.79 42.02 12.84
N GLN A 103 -6.31 42.89 13.70
CA GLN A 103 -5.70 43.12 15.01
C GLN A 103 -5.60 41.80 15.82
N SER A 104 -4.44 41.57 16.44
CA SER A 104 -4.22 40.41 17.31
C SER A 104 -5.27 40.35 18.42
N ARG A 105 -5.74 39.13 18.72
CA ARG A 105 -6.72 38.87 19.79
C ARG A 105 -6.18 37.84 20.77
N PRO A 106 -6.26 38.09 22.09
CA PRO A 106 -5.81 37.13 23.10
C PRO A 106 -6.42 35.74 22.90
N GLY A 107 -5.59 34.70 22.98
CA GLY A 107 -6.00 33.30 22.78
C GLY A 107 -6.20 32.88 21.32
N ALA A 108 -5.91 33.77 20.36
CA ALA A 108 -6.04 33.48 18.93
C ALA A 108 -4.69 33.46 18.22
N LEU A 109 -4.50 32.50 17.31
CA LEU A 109 -3.42 32.48 16.33
C LEU A 109 -4.04 32.59 14.94
N ILE A 110 -3.72 33.64 14.17
CA ILE A 110 -4.31 33.86 12.85
C ILE A 110 -3.21 33.77 11.79
N GLN A 111 -3.33 32.80 10.91
CA GLN A 111 -2.40 32.54 9.81
C GLN A 111 -3.07 32.82 8.47
N PHE A 112 -2.54 33.79 7.72
CA PHE A 112 -2.88 34.03 6.33
C PHE A 112 -1.91 33.28 5.43
N ALA A 113 -2.42 32.54 4.44
CA ALA A 113 -1.60 31.83 3.46
C ALA A 113 -0.86 32.76 2.49
N CYS A 114 -1.35 34.00 2.35
CA CYS A 114 -0.75 35.05 1.55
C CYS A 114 -0.91 36.38 2.28
N ALA A 115 0.18 37.15 2.40
CA ALA A 115 0.17 38.50 2.93
C ALA A 115 -0.41 39.46 1.89
N SER A 116 -1.21 40.42 2.36
CA SER A 116 -1.91 41.40 1.53
C SER A 116 -0.98 42.12 0.53
N SER A 117 -1.44 42.23 -0.72
CA SER A 117 -0.91 43.03 -1.85
C SER A 117 0.12 42.42 -2.82
N GLN A 118 0.53 41.15 -2.65
CA GLN A 118 1.31 40.45 -3.69
C GLN A 118 0.55 39.24 -4.22
N ALA A 119 -0.40 39.48 -5.13
CA ALA A 119 -0.84 38.44 -6.05
C ALA A 119 0.34 38.16 -7.00
N SER A 120 1.16 37.17 -6.68
CA SER A 120 2.25 36.79 -7.58
C SER A 120 1.68 36.07 -8.79
N ASN A 121 1.83 36.72 -9.94
CA ASN A 121 1.74 36.10 -11.24
C ASN A 121 2.60 34.82 -11.26
N GLY A 122 1.98 33.68 -11.56
CA GLY A 122 2.63 32.73 -12.48
C GLY A 122 3.38 31.53 -11.91
N VAL A 123 3.16 31.08 -10.67
CA VAL A 123 3.46 29.67 -10.34
C VAL A 123 2.16 28.97 -10.02
N GLN A 124 1.50 28.44 -11.07
CA GLN A 124 0.48 27.42 -10.83
C GLN A 124 1.18 26.24 -10.16
N PRO A 125 0.80 25.84 -8.95
CA PRO A 125 1.38 24.65 -8.35
C PRO A 125 1.02 23.46 -9.25
N THR A 126 2.02 22.84 -9.85
CA THR A 126 1.87 21.56 -10.55
C THR A 126 1.62 20.48 -9.49
N GLY A 127 0.36 20.27 -9.12
CA GLY A 127 -0.02 19.28 -8.12
C GLY A 127 -1.40 19.46 -7.51
N ARG A 128 -1.74 18.55 -6.58
CA ARG A 128 -3.07 18.44 -5.97
C ARG A 128 -3.43 19.58 -4.99
N ASN A 129 -2.44 20.24 -4.35
CA ASN A 129 -2.66 21.22 -3.28
C ASN A 129 -2.03 22.57 -3.65
N CYS A 130 -2.59 23.69 -3.12
CA CYS A 130 -1.94 25.00 -3.21
C CYS A 130 -0.59 25.00 -2.45
N LEU A 131 0.25 25.99 -2.75
CA LEU A 131 1.62 26.05 -2.21
C LEU A 131 1.65 26.08 -0.68
N PHE A 132 0.80 26.90 -0.05
CA PHE A 132 0.70 26.97 1.40
C PHE A 132 0.26 25.62 1.99
N SER A 133 -0.84 25.04 1.48
CA SER A 133 -1.35 23.75 1.95
C SER A 133 -0.37 22.60 1.74
N LYS A 134 0.40 22.60 0.64
CA LYS A 134 1.49 21.64 0.39
C LYS A 134 2.51 21.66 1.52
N HIS A 135 2.98 22.84 1.94
CA HIS A 135 3.97 22.96 3.01
C HIS A 135 3.37 22.77 4.41
N LEU A 136 2.12 23.19 4.63
CA LEU A 136 1.42 22.95 5.88
C LEU A 136 1.30 21.44 6.15
N LEU A 137 0.84 20.65 5.18
CA LEU A 137 0.70 19.20 5.35
C LEU A 137 2.02 18.49 5.65
N ARG A 138 3.14 19.00 5.14
CA ARG A 138 4.48 18.45 5.43
C ARG A 138 4.95 18.77 6.85
N ASN A 139 4.65 19.97 7.36
CA ASN A 139 5.17 20.42 8.65
C ASN A 139 4.23 20.10 9.82
N ILE A 140 2.91 20.05 9.60
CA ILE A 140 1.91 19.84 10.66
C ILE A 140 2.00 18.47 11.33
N ILE A 141 2.59 17.48 10.65
CA ILE A 141 2.79 16.13 11.18
C ILE A 141 4.02 16.03 12.10
N ARG A 142 4.82 17.09 12.25
CA ARG A 142 6.03 17.06 13.06
C ARG A 142 5.69 16.94 14.53
N GLU A 143 6.19 15.87 15.14
CA GLU A 143 5.99 15.56 16.54
C GLU A 143 6.65 16.62 17.44
N ASN A 144 6.02 16.94 18.57
CA ASN A 144 6.53 17.86 19.61
C ASN A 144 7.01 19.23 19.09
N THR A 145 6.53 19.66 17.93
CA THR A 145 6.89 20.95 17.36
C THR A 145 5.79 21.95 17.66
N HIS A 146 6.16 23.07 18.29
CA HIS A 146 5.21 24.11 18.65
C HIS A 146 4.56 24.69 17.39
N ILE A 147 3.26 25.02 17.45
CA ILE A 147 2.50 25.48 16.29
C ILE A 147 3.12 26.71 15.63
N THR A 148 3.68 27.63 16.40
CA THR A 148 4.34 28.83 15.84
C THR A 148 5.58 28.46 15.04
N THR A 149 6.37 27.48 15.49
CA THR A 149 7.52 26.96 14.75
C THR A 149 7.08 26.24 13.49
N VAL A 150 6.03 25.43 13.55
CA VAL A 150 5.44 24.79 12.37
C VAL A 150 5.07 25.85 11.32
N LEU A 151 4.38 26.92 11.72
CA LEU A 151 3.94 27.97 10.80
C LEU A 151 5.09 28.84 10.29
N GLN A 152 6.11 29.11 11.11
CA GLN A 152 7.35 29.77 10.66
C GLN A 152 8.05 28.95 9.58
N ASP A 153 8.17 27.64 9.76
CA ASP A 153 8.77 26.76 8.77
C ASP A 153 7.92 26.69 7.49
N VAL A 154 6.58 26.70 7.61
CA VAL A 154 5.69 26.80 6.45
C VAL A 154 5.92 28.11 5.70
N ALA A 155 6.01 29.24 6.41
CA ALA A 155 6.27 30.55 5.82
C ALA A 155 7.60 30.56 5.04
N ASP A 156 8.65 30.02 5.63
CA ASP A 156 9.97 29.90 5.03
C ASP A 156 9.95 29.06 3.75
N HIS A 157 9.28 27.91 3.78
CA HIS A 157 9.19 27.05 2.61
C HIS A 157 8.37 27.68 1.48
N VAL A 158 7.23 28.32 1.80
CA VAL A 158 6.40 29.05 0.83
C VAL A 158 7.21 30.18 0.21
N TYR A 159 7.94 30.95 1.00
CA TYR A 159 8.79 32.03 0.51
C TYR A 159 9.91 31.53 -0.40
N ARG A 160 10.56 30.41 -0.06
CA ARG A 160 11.63 29.85 -0.90
C ARG A 160 11.09 29.27 -2.22
N GLU A 161 10.05 28.45 -2.17
CA GLU A 161 9.50 27.77 -3.35
C GLU A 161 8.78 28.73 -4.32
N SER A 162 8.22 29.83 -3.79
CA SER A 162 7.65 30.91 -4.62
C SER A 162 8.69 31.85 -5.23
N ASN A 163 9.98 31.50 -5.23
CA ASN A 163 11.07 32.39 -5.63
C ASN A 163 11.03 33.75 -4.92
N ARG A 164 10.70 33.74 -3.62
CA ARG A 164 10.62 34.91 -2.74
C ARG A 164 9.49 35.89 -3.07
N THR A 165 8.45 35.42 -3.75
CA THR A 165 7.31 36.26 -4.16
C THR A 165 6.07 36.12 -3.27
N ASN A 166 5.88 34.97 -2.62
CA ASN A 166 4.77 34.74 -1.71
C ASN A 166 5.26 34.80 -0.25
N LYS A 167 4.67 35.69 0.55
CA LYS A 167 4.91 35.80 1.98
C LYS A 167 3.63 35.44 2.70
N THR A 168 3.71 34.62 3.74
CA THR A 168 2.58 34.34 4.63
C THR A 168 2.60 35.32 5.81
N LEU A 169 1.46 35.57 6.45
CA LEU A 169 1.37 36.42 7.64
C LEU A 169 0.81 35.64 8.83
N CYS A 170 1.52 35.64 9.95
CA CYS A 170 1.07 35.04 11.20
C CYS A 170 0.88 36.12 12.27
N ILE A 171 -0.32 36.21 12.82
CA ILE A 171 -0.67 37.12 13.91
C ILE A 171 -0.84 36.26 15.15
N ASN A 172 0.09 36.41 16.09
CA ASN A 172 0.12 35.60 17.30
C ASN A 172 -0.45 36.39 18.49
N GLY A 173 -1.62 35.96 18.96
CA GLY A 173 -2.25 36.41 20.19
C GLY A 173 -2.28 35.33 21.28
N LEU A 174 -1.57 34.22 21.09
CA LEU A 174 -1.43 33.18 22.12
C LEU A 174 -0.62 33.70 23.31
N ASN A 175 -0.97 33.25 24.52
CA ASN A 175 -0.19 33.61 25.71
C ASN A 175 1.14 32.83 25.73
N LEU A 176 2.21 33.45 26.27
CA LEU A 176 3.55 32.81 26.39
C LEU A 176 3.54 31.48 27.18
N LYS A 177 2.48 31.20 27.95
CA LYS A 177 2.30 29.95 28.71
C LYS A 177 1.62 28.83 27.90
N GLU A 178 0.96 29.15 26.80
CA GLU A 178 0.22 28.19 25.98
C GLU A 178 1.20 27.47 25.05
N GLN A 179 1.57 26.25 25.43
CA GLN A 179 2.40 25.37 24.60
C GLN A 179 1.49 24.51 23.74
N ILE A 180 1.32 24.89 22.47
CA ILE A 180 0.42 24.20 21.55
C ILE A 180 1.22 23.31 20.60
N TYR A 181 0.94 22.01 20.67
CA TYR A 181 1.51 21.00 19.80
C TYR A 181 0.36 20.25 19.12
N LEU A 182 0.26 20.34 17.80
CA LEU A 182 -0.78 19.62 17.05
C LEU A 182 -0.49 18.12 16.97
N ASN A 183 0.78 17.73 17.07
CA ASN A 183 1.21 16.34 17.18
C ASN A 183 2.09 16.15 18.42
N LYS A 184 1.48 16.24 19.60
CA LYS A 184 2.19 16.04 20.87
C LYS A 184 2.50 14.56 21.08
N LEU A 185 3.77 14.19 21.17
CA LEU A 185 4.15 12.90 21.73
C LEU A 185 3.94 12.99 23.24
N ILE A 186 2.98 12.22 23.73
CA ILE A 186 2.90 11.91 25.16
C ILE A 186 4.01 10.90 25.43
N VAL A 187 5.13 11.39 25.95
CA VAL A 187 6.17 10.55 26.56
C VAL A 187 5.80 10.45 28.03
N PRO A 188 5.38 9.27 28.55
CA PRO A 188 5.29 9.10 29.98
C PRO A 188 6.68 9.34 30.56
N VAL A 189 6.80 10.31 31.46
CA VAL A 189 7.99 10.42 32.30
C VAL A 189 7.95 9.21 33.22
N VAL A 190 8.67 8.15 32.86
CA VAL A 190 8.84 6.98 33.72
C VAL A 190 9.89 7.35 34.76
N GLU A 191 9.46 7.94 35.86
CA GLU A 191 10.17 7.80 37.12
C GLU A 191 9.55 6.66 37.93
N LYS A 192 10.42 5.66 38.21
CA LYS A 192 10.28 4.52 39.13
C LYS A 192 9.42 3.32 38.68
N ASP A 193 10.15 2.23 38.45
CA ASP A 193 9.84 0.83 38.81
C ASP A 193 8.36 0.43 38.75
N THR A 194 7.86 0.07 37.56
CA THR A 194 6.53 -0.53 37.38
C THR A 194 6.56 -1.53 36.22
N SER A 195 6.11 -2.75 36.48
CA SER A 195 5.92 -3.81 35.49
C SER A 195 4.91 -3.39 34.40
N LEU A 196 5.19 -3.69 33.13
CA LEU A 196 4.25 -3.42 32.03
C LEU A 196 3.00 -4.31 32.15
N HIS A 197 1.82 -3.70 32.33
CA HIS A 197 0.54 -4.42 32.32
C HIS A 197 -0.30 -4.07 31.10
N THR A 198 -0.98 -5.07 30.55
CA THR A 198 -1.87 -4.93 29.37
C THR A 198 -2.93 -3.85 29.56
N LYS A 199 -3.51 -3.76 30.76
CA LYS A 199 -4.54 -2.79 31.14
C LYS A 199 -4.13 -1.33 30.96
N ASP A 200 -2.83 -1.03 31.07
CA ASP A 200 -2.31 0.33 31.00
C ASP A 200 -2.32 0.88 29.56
N PHE A 201 -2.48 0.00 28.58
CA PHE A 201 -2.42 0.32 27.15
C PHE A 201 -3.72 -0.03 26.40
N LEU A 202 -4.76 -0.51 27.08
CA LEU A 202 -6.01 -0.91 26.42
C LEU A 202 -6.63 0.27 25.66
N SER A 203 -6.83 0.08 24.35
CA SER A 203 -7.46 1.07 23.49
C SER A 203 -8.94 1.19 23.83
N GLN A 204 -9.43 2.43 23.92
CA GLN A 204 -10.87 2.70 24.05
C GLN A 204 -11.62 2.54 22.72
N GLN A 205 -10.91 2.47 21.59
CA GLN A 205 -11.52 2.29 20.28
C GLN A 205 -11.44 0.83 19.81
N PRO A 206 -12.58 0.20 19.46
CA PRO A 206 -12.59 -1.14 18.91
C PRO A 206 -11.94 -1.18 17.53
N LEU A 207 -11.50 -2.38 17.12
CA LEU A 207 -11.06 -2.63 15.76
C LEU A 207 -12.18 -2.34 14.77
N ARG A 208 -11.83 -1.71 13.64
CA ARG A 208 -12.75 -1.55 12.51
C ARG A 208 -13.09 -2.92 11.92
N SER A 209 -14.28 -3.05 11.35
CA SER A 209 -14.76 -4.32 10.77
C SER A 209 -13.82 -4.89 9.71
N GLU A 210 -13.27 -4.04 8.85
CA GLU A 210 -12.29 -4.42 7.80
C GLU A 210 -11.00 -4.97 8.41
N GLU A 211 -10.49 -4.33 9.48
CA GLU A 211 -9.31 -4.80 10.20
C GLU A 211 -9.56 -6.13 10.89
N LYS A 212 -10.76 -6.29 11.48
CA LYS A 212 -11.14 -7.54 12.14
C LYS A 212 -11.12 -8.70 11.15
N ILE A 213 -11.77 -8.55 9.98
CA ILE A 213 -11.78 -9.57 8.93
C ILE A 213 -10.34 -9.91 8.52
N TYR A 214 -9.54 -8.90 8.23
CA TYR A 214 -8.15 -9.10 7.81
C TYR A 214 -7.31 -9.87 8.85
N TYR A 215 -7.45 -9.55 10.14
CA TYR A 215 -6.71 -10.27 11.18
C TYR A 215 -7.23 -11.69 11.42
N GLU A 216 -8.53 -11.94 11.27
CA GLU A 216 -9.07 -13.31 11.31
C GLU A 216 -8.53 -14.16 10.15
N GLU A 217 -8.43 -13.62 8.94
CA GLU A 217 -7.81 -14.33 7.80
C GLU A 217 -6.31 -14.62 8.04
N CYS A 218 -5.58 -13.65 8.60
CA CYS A 218 -4.18 -13.86 9.00
C CYS A 218 -4.05 -14.94 10.07
N LYS A 219 -5.00 -14.99 11.01
CA LYS A 219 -5.06 -15.97 12.08
C LYS A 219 -5.38 -17.37 11.55
N GLU A 220 -6.31 -17.49 10.61
CA GLU A 220 -6.60 -18.74 9.91
C GLU A 220 -5.36 -19.24 9.14
N TYR A 221 -4.66 -18.36 8.42
CA TYR A 221 -3.39 -18.71 7.78
C TYR A 221 -2.36 -19.25 8.79
N TYR A 222 -2.22 -18.60 9.95
CA TYR A 222 -1.33 -19.06 11.01
C TYR A 222 -1.73 -20.44 11.53
N HIS A 223 -3.02 -20.71 11.75
CA HIS A 223 -3.49 -22.03 12.18
C HIS A 223 -3.25 -23.12 11.13
N LEU A 224 -3.36 -22.79 9.84
CA LEU A 224 -3.13 -23.73 8.74
C LEU A 224 -1.65 -24.03 8.51
N THR A 225 -0.77 -23.05 8.72
CA THR A 225 0.65 -23.14 8.33
C THR A 225 1.61 -23.26 9.50
N GLY A 226 1.17 -22.94 10.72
CA GLY A 226 2.01 -22.79 11.90
C GLY A 226 2.98 -21.60 11.84
N GLN A 227 2.80 -20.67 10.89
CA GLN A 227 3.76 -19.60 10.58
C GLN A 227 3.06 -18.23 10.60
N PRO A 228 3.64 -17.19 11.20
CA PRO A 228 3.10 -15.84 11.14
C PRO A 228 3.19 -15.25 9.74
N LEU A 229 2.19 -14.42 9.40
CA LEU A 229 2.29 -13.53 8.25
C LEU A 229 3.07 -12.26 8.64
N ILE A 230 4.18 -12.01 7.97
CA ILE A 230 5.03 -10.82 8.18
C ILE A 230 4.93 -9.90 6.96
N SER A 231 4.60 -8.63 7.19
CA SER A 231 4.37 -7.61 6.14
C SER A 231 5.25 -6.38 6.38
N ILE A 232 6.06 -6.02 5.39
CA ILE A 232 6.97 -4.85 5.44
C ILE A 232 6.80 -4.10 4.12
N PRO A 233 6.37 -2.82 4.12
CA PRO A 233 6.11 -2.08 2.91
C PRO A 233 7.41 -1.61 2.23
N GLU A 234 7.38 -1.37 0.92
CA GLU A 234 8.55 -0.97 0.13
C GLU A 234 9.18 0.35 0.59
N GLU A 235 8.36 1.26 1.15
CA GLU A 235 8.79 2.53 1.76
C GLU A 235 9.86 2.33 2.86
N VAL A 236 9.92 1.14 3.48
CA VAL A 236 10.96 0.77 4.46
C VAL A 236 12.32 0.51 3.78
N PHE A 237 12.30 0.07 2.53
CA PHE A 237 13.49 -0.27 1.75
C PHE A 237 13.99 0.89 0.87
N ASP A 238 13.12 1.85 0.57
CA ASP A 238 13.45 3.04 -0.21
C ASP A 238 14.40 3.99 0.53
N ASN A 239 15.53 4.31 -0.12
CA ASN A 239 16.54 5.23 0.41
C ASN A 239 16.08 6.69 0.38
N SER A 240 15.03 7.04 -0.37
CA SER A 240 14.55 8.42 -0.52
C SER A 240 13.54 8.82 0.56
N THR A 241 12.83 7.85 1.15
CA THR A 241 11.77 8.11 2.14
C THR A 241 12.36 8.35 3.53
N GLU A 242 12.11 9.51 4.14
CA GLU A 242 12.43 9.75 5.56
C GLU A 242 11.39 9.07 6.45
N LEU A 243 11.75 7.89 7.00
CA LEU A 243 10.95 7.21 8.02
C LEU A 243 11.13 7.95 9.35
N THR A 244 10.21 8.85 9.66
CA THR A 244 10.23 9.65 10.89
C THR A 244 10.08 8.78 12.14
N THR A 245 9.19 7.78 12.09
CA THR A 245 8.96 6.76 13.12
C THR A 245 8.59 5.42 12.47
N SER A 246 9.21 4.32 12.91
CA SER A 246 8.81 2.97 12.49
C SER A 246 7.82 2.40 13.51
N SER A 247 6.56 2.36 13.10
CA SER A 247 5.52 1.65 13.83
C SER A 247 5.59 0.16 13.53
N MET A 248 5.29 -0.63 14.54
CA MET A 248 5.11 -2.07 14.47
C MET A 248 3.69 -2.39 14.95
N LYS A 249 3.01 -3.29 14.24
CA LYS A 249 1.76 -3.88 14.70
C LYS A 249 1.98 -5.38 14.83
N ILE A 250 1.81 -5.90 16.04
CA ILE A 250 2.03 -7.31 16.38
C ILE A 250 0.71 -7.88 16.84
N CYS A 251 0.25 -8.96 16.24
CA CYS A 251 -0.98 -9.62 16.63
C CYS A 251 -0.68 -11.02 17.15
N ILE A 252 -1.19 -11.31 18.35
CA ILE A 252 -0.85 -12.48 19.14
C ILE A 252 -2.12 -13.27 19.41
N ASP A 253 -2.11 -14.56 19.16
CA ASP A 253 -3.24 -15.45 19.40
C ASP A 253 -3.36 -15.83 20.89
N GLU A 254 -3.58 -14.81 21.72
CA GLU A 254 -3.90 -14.93 23.14
C GLU A 254 -4.91 -13.87 23.58
N ASP A 255 -5.75 -14.26 24.54
CA ASP A 255 -6.68 -13.35 25.21
C ASP A 255 -5.89 -12.28 26.00
N CYS A 256 -6.20 -11.01 25.74
CA CYS A 256 -5.55 -9.87 26.37
C CYS A 256 -5.65 -9.88 27.91
N ASN A 257 -6.67 -10.53 28.48
CA ASN A 257 -6.83 -10.64 29.94
C ASN A 257 -5.85 -11.64 30.57
N GLN A 258 -5.38 -12.61 29.80
CA GLN A 258 -4.45 -13.66 30.25
C GLN A 258 -3.01 -13.37 29.79
N PHE A 259 -2.84 -12.44 28.85
CA PHE A 259 -1.58 -12.10 28.22
C PHE A 259 -0.63 -11.32 29.15
N ASN A 260 0.57 -11.87 29.37
CA ASN A 260 1.63 -11.20 30.12
C ASN A 260 2.49 -10.33 29.21
N LEU A 261 2.12 -9.05 29.12
CA LEU A 261 2.77 -8.07 28.25
C LEU A 261 4.28 -7.92 28.53
N GLN A 262 4.68 -7.83 29.80
CA GLN A 262 6.09 -7.66 30.18
C GLN A 262 6.95 -8.84 29.71
N ALA A 263 6.48 -10.07 29.94
CA ALA A 263 7.17 -11.28 29.53
C ALA A 263 7.27 -11.36 28.00
N PHE A 264 6.16 -11.11 27.31
CA PHE A 264 6.14 -11.13 25.85
C PHE A 264 7.11 -10.13 25.24
N ILE A 265 7.06 -8.84 25.65
CA ILE A 265 7.95 -7.82 25.09
C ILE A 265 9.41 -8.17 25.34
N THR A 266 9.73 -8.71 26.52
CA THR A 266 11.09 -9.14 26.85
C THR A 266 11.56 -10.24 25.91
N GLU A 267 10.75 -11.29 25.70
CA GLU A 267 11.12 -12.40 24.84
C GLU A 267 11.15 -12.00 23.36
N PHE A 268 10.12 -11.29 22.90
CA PHE A 268 10.00 -10.77 21.53
C PHE A 268 11.20 -9.91 21.15
N CYS A 269 11.55 -8.92 21.98
CA CYS A 269 12.73 -8.08 21.80
C CYS A 269 14.01 -8.92 21.68
N GLY A 270 14.16 -9.94 22.52
CA GLY A 270 15.27 -10.90 22.45
C GLY A 270 15.37 -11.60 21.09
N LYS A 271 14.25 -12.01 20.49
CA LYS A 271 14.24 -12.68 19.17
C LYS A 271 14.63 -11.74 18.03
N ILE A 272 14.21 -10.47 18.10
CA ILE A 272 14.50 -9.46 17.06
C ILE A 272 15.73 -8.60 17.35
N LYS A 273 16.50 -8.94 18.38
CA LYS A 273 17.72 -8.24 18.82
C LYS A 273 17.51 -6.77 19.17
N LEU A 274 16.38 -6.45 19.80
CA LEU A 274 16.10 -5.14 20.40
C LEU A 274 16.13 -5.22 21.93
N SER A 275 16.26 -4.09 22.60
CA SER A 275 15.99 -3.97 24.03
C SER A 275 14.52 -3.58 24.24
N PRO A 276 13.85 -4.06 25.31
CA PRO A 276 12.52 -3.55 25.70
C PRO A 276 12.46 -2.02 25.84
N LYS A 277 13.59 -1.38 26.20
CA LYS A 277 13.69 0.09 26.29
C LYS A 277 13.64 0.79 24.93
N ASP A 278 13.89 0.06 23.85
CA ASP A 278 13.86 0.58 22.48
C ASP A 278 12.44 0.54 21.90
N ILE A 279 11.44 0.05 22.63
CA ILE A 279 10.06 -0.07 22.16
C ILE A 279 9.12 0.72 23.07
N GLN A 280 8.30 1.59 22.46
CA GLN A 280 7.14 2.20 23.09
C GLN A 280 5.88 1.45 22.71
N ILE A 281 5.09 1.01 23.68
CA ILE A 281 3.74 0.52 23.43
C ILE A 281 2.82 1.74 23.32
N LYS A 282 2.09 1.85 22.21
CA LYS A 282 1.11 2.92 21.96
C LYS A 282 -0.27 2.52 22.47
N GLN A 283 -0.71 1.33 22.09
CA GLN A 283 -2.00 0.79 22.47
C GLN A 283 -2.06 -0.72 22.29
N ILE A 284 -3.01 -1.34 22.98
CA ILE A 284 -3.39 -2.74 22.86
C ILE A 284 -4.88 -2.82 22.57
N GLN A 285 -5.26 -3.48 21.48
CA GLN A 285 -6.66 -3.68 21.11
C GLN A 285 -7.13 -5.08 21.49
N VAL A 286 -8.38 -5.17 21.96
CA VAL A 286 -9.03 -6.42 22.41
C VAL A 286 -9.40 -7.30 21.22
N GLY A 287 -9.13 -8.60 21.36
CA GLY A 287 -9.18 -9.63 20.32
C GLY A 287 -8.08 -10.64 20.61
N SER A 288 -7.48 -11.20 19.57
CA SER A 288 -6.13 -11.75 19.66
C SER A 288 -5.17 -10.58 19.95
N SER A 289 -4.56 -10.48 21.13
CA SER A 289 -3.83 -9.29 21.63
C SER A 289 -3.05 -8.54 20.53
N ILE A 290 -3.54 -7.37 20.13
CA ILE A 290 -2.95 -6.55 19.06
C ILE A 290 -2.18 -5.40 19.68
N ILE A 291 -0.86 -5.49 19.62
CA ILE A 291 0.06 -4.48 20.15
C ILE A 291 0.46 -3.56 19.01
N GLU A 292 0.17 -2.27 19.16
CA GLU A 292 0.78 -1.22 18.35
C GLU A 292 1.94 -0.61 19.12
N ALA A 293 3.13 -0.64 18.53
CA ALA A 293 4.34 -0.17 19.15
C ALA A 293 5.16 0.71 18.21
N VAL A 294 6.00 1.57 18.77
CA VAL A 294 6.95 2.40 18.04
C VAL A 294 8.34 2.09 18.54
N ILE A 295 9.29 1.89 17.63
CA ILE A 295 10.69 1.68 17.99
C ILE A 295 11.33 3.05 18.24
N PHE A 296 11.75 3.31 19.48
CA PHE A 296 12.57 4.46 19.83
C PHE A 296 13.99 4.20 19.38
N ASN A 297 14.53 5.10 18.57
CA ASN A 297 15.95 5.12 18.27
C ASN A 297 16.60 6.35 18.92
N LYS A 298 17.60 6.09 19.78
CA LYS A 298 18.65 7.05 20.19
C LYS A 298 19.61 7.43 19.05
N PHE A 299 19.37 6.95 17.82
CA PHE A 299 20.25 7.17 16.69
C PHE A 299 19.87 8.47 15.96
N GLU A 300 20.58 9.53 16.31
CA GLU A 300 20.57 10.80 15.58
C GLU A 300 21.19 10.60 14.18
N SER A 301 20.55 11.16 13.15
CA SER A 301 21.00 11.18 11.74
C SER A 301 21.06 9.81 11.03
N SER A 302 21.74 9.72 9.88
CA SER A 302 21.64 8.76 8.75
C SER A 302 21.56 7.24 9.05
N ASP A 303 21.69 6.81 10.30
CA ASP A 303 21.73 5.42 10.76
C ASP A 303 20.36 4.76 11.01
N LYS A 304 19.26 5.53 11.03
CA LYS A 304 17.89 4.97 11.17
C LYS A 304 17.52 3.99 10.04
N LYS A 305 17.96 4.26 8.81
CA LYS A 305 17.67 3.42 7.62
C LYS A 305 18.48 2.12 7.62
N LEU A 306 19.67 2.12 8.22
CA LEU A 306 20.57 0.97 8.27
C LEU A 306 20.07 -0.11 9.24
N SER A 307 19.50 0.31 10.37
CA SER A 307 19.03 -0.57 11.46
C SER A 307 17.74 -1.31 11.12
N ILE A 308 16.76 -0.68 10.46
CA ILE A 308 15.54 -1.37 9.99
C ILE A 308 15.87 -2.35 8.86
N LYS A 309 16.75 -1.99 7.92
CA LYS A 309 17.24 -2.93 6.89
C LYS A 309 17.98 -4.12 7.50
N MET A 310 18.73 -3.92 8.58
CA MET A 310 19.34 -5.02 9.35
C MET A 310 18.29 -5.89 10.04
N MET A 311 17.24 -5.32 10.62
CA MET A 311 16.11 -6.09 11.17
C MET A 311 15.36 -6.86 10.09
N CYS A 312 15.16 -6.30 8.90
CA CYS A 312 14.53 -7.01 7.80
C CYS A 312 15.30 -8.28 7.40
N LYS A 313 16.64 -8.27 7.52
CA LYS A 313 17.49 -9.45 7.30
C LYS A 313 17.34 -10.52 8.40
N LEU A 314 16.73 -10.19 9.54
CA LEU A 314 16.47 -11.14 10.63
C LEU A 314 15.21 -11.99 10.36
N PHE A 315 14.27 -11.56 9.50
CA PHE A 315 13.03 -12.27 9.15
C PHE A 315 13.23 -13.49 8.23
N THR A 316 14.16 -14.34 8.65
CA THR A 316 14.38 -15.70 8.14
C THR A 316 13.25 -16.63 8.57
N ASP A 317 13.12 -17.80 7.91
CA ASP A 317 12.15 -18.84 8.31
C ASP A 317 12.34 -19.26 9.77
N LYS A 318 13.60 -19.32 10.24
CA LYS A 318 13.93 -19.56 11.65
C LYS A 318 13.32 -18.54 12.59
N LEU A 319 13.34 -17.25 12.24
CA LEU A 319 12.70 -16.23 13.09
C LEU A 319 11.18 -16.37 13.06
N ARG A 320 10.58 -16.72 11.92
CA ARG A 320 9.13 -16.97 11.85
C ARG A 320 8.71 -18.12 12.76
N GLU A 321 9.49 -19.20 12.82
CA GLU A 321 9.27 -20.31 13.78
C GLU A 321 9.37 -19.85 15.23
N GLU A 322 10.37 -19.02 15.57
CA GLU A 322 10.52 -18.47 16.91
C GLU A 322 9.37 -17.52 17.29
N LEU A 323 8.88 -16.72 16.34
CA LEU A 323 7.71 -15.86 16.54
C LEU A 323 6.41 -16.68 16.64
N ALA A 324 6.30 -17.80 15.93
CA ALA A 324 5.16 -18.72 16.05
C ALA A 324 5.07 -19.34 17.44
N LYS A 325 6.21 -19.63 18.10
CA LYS A 325 6.26 -20.11 19.50
C LYS A 325 5.73 -19.07 20.49
N LEU A 326 5.87 -17.79 20.16
CA LEU A 326 5.28 -16.65 20.87
C LEU A 326 3.81 -16.42 20.52
N LYS A 327 3.18 -17.32 19.75
CA LYS A 327 1.81 -17.21 19.23
C LYS A 327 1.55 -15.95 18.42
N VAL A 328 2.58 -15.35 17.85
CA VAL A 328 2.42 -14.25 16.89
C VAL A 328 1.84 -14.86 15.62
N PHE A 329 0.69 -14.36 15.17
CA PHE A 329 0.07 -14.79 13.91
C PHE A 329 0.23 -13.75 12.80
N PHE A 330 0.40 -12.47 13.16
CA PHE A 330 0.65 -11.40 12.20
C PHE A 330 1.63 -10.36 12.76
N MET A 331 2.50 -9.84 11.89
CA MET A 331 3.36 -8.72 12.21
C MET A 331 3.51 -7.79 11.02
N PHE A 332 3.32 -6.50 11.26
CA PHE A 332 3.60 -5.42 10.31
C PHE A 332 4.71 -4.51 10.84
N MET A 333 5.64 -4.12 9.97
CA MET A 333 6.70 -3.16 10.31
C MET A 333 6.78 -2.09 9.22
N GLY A 334 6.41 -0.85 9.56
CA GLY A 334 6.34 0.27 8.63
C GLY A 334 5.30 1.29 9.07
N PRO A 335 5.00 2.34 8.26
CA PRO A 335 4.00 3.34 8.63
C PRO A 335 2.58 2.73 8.73
N ILE A 336 1.87 2.93 9.86
CA ILE A 336 0.50 2.39 10.04
C ILE A 336 -0.47 2.84 8.94
N LYS A 337 -0.31 4.06 8.39
CA LYS A 337 -1.12 4.53 7.25
C LYS A 337 -0.98 3.61 6.02
N THR A 338 0.20 3.05 5.80
CA THR A 338 0.48 2.11 4.71
C THR A 338 -0.16 0.75 5.00
N LEU A 339 -0.17 0.30 6.26
CA LEU A 339 -0.94 -0.88 6.67
C LEU A 339 -2.44 -0.71 6.40
N PHE A 340 -3.02 0.44 6.74
CA PHE A 340 -4.44 0.68 6.47
C PHE A 340 -4.79 0.68 4.98
N LYS A 341 -3.92 1.27 4.15
CA LYS A 341 -4.03 1.15 2.69
C LYS A 341 -3.94 -0.31 2.26
N GLN A 342 -2.93 -1.05 2.75
CA GLN A 342 -2.75 -2.47 2.44
C GLN A 342 -3.97 -3.30 2.85
N GLN A 343 -4.55 -3.08 4.03
CA GLN A 343 -5.75 -3.78 4.50
C GLN A 343 -6.96 -3.47 3.64
N LYS A 344 -7.13 -2.20 3.25
CA LYS A 344 -8.19 -1.78 2.34
C LYS A 344 -8.05 -2.41 0.94
N TYR A 345 -6.83 -2.52 0.42
CA TYR A 345 -6.55 -3.15 -0.88
C TYR A 345 -6.52 -4.69 -0.80
N ARG A 346 -6.13 -5.26 0.34
CA ARG A 346 -6.10 -6.71 0.62
C ARG A 346 -7.48 -7.32 0.77
N ALA A 347 -8.48 -6.53 1.17
CA ALA A 347 -9.87 -6.98 1.25
C ALA A 347 -10.44 -7.49 -0.09
N GLU A 348 -9.73 -7.32 -1.22
CA GLU A 348 -10.25 -7.70 -2.53
C GLU A 348 -9.20 -8.30 -3.49
N ILE A 349 -8.55 -9.44 -3.16
CA ILE A 349 -8.28 -10.43 -4.23
C ILE A 349 -9.63 -11.07 -4.56
N LYS A 350 -10.45 -10.35 -5.31
CA LYS A 350 -11.74 -10.84 -5.73
C LYS A 350 -11.54 -11.84 -6.85
N LEU A 351 -12.07 -13.04 -6.68
CA LEU A 351 -12.24 -13.95 -7.81
C LEU A 351 -13.27 -13.35 -8.77
N ASN A 352 -13.13 -13.69 -10.05
CA ASN A 352 -14.09 -13.34 -11.09
C ASN A 352 -14.62 -14.62 -11.77
N PRO A 353 -15.51 -15.39 -11.09
CA PRO A 353 -15.82 -16.76 -11.49
C PRO A 353 -16.40 -16.91 -12.89
N GLN A 354 -17.04 -15.87 -13.44
CA GLN A 354 -17.60 -15.87 -14.79
C GLN A 354 -16.54 -16.12 -15.89
N TYR A 355 -15.27 -15.84 -15.61
CA TYR A 355 -14.14 -16.06 -16.51
C TYR A 355 -13.31 -17.31 -16.17
N ASN A 356 -13.74 -18.11 -15.20
CA ASN A 356 -13.08 -19.37 -14.89
C ASN A 356 -13.25 -20.33 -16.06
N ARG A 357 -12.20 -21.08 -16.38
CA ARG A 357 -12.18 -22.00 -17.51
C ARG A 357 -11.50 -23.29 -17.11
N ILE A 358 -12.03 -24.40 -17.60
CA ILE A 358 -11.33 -25.68 -17.61
C ILE A 358 -10.85 -25.87 -19.04
N TYR A 359 -9.54 -25.97 -19.23
CA TYR A 359 -8.95 -26.09 -20.55
C TYR A 359 -8.73 -27.55 -20.91
N LYS A 360 -9.68 -28.16 -21.63
CA LYS A 360 -9.60 -29.52 -22.15
C LYS A 360 -10.65 -29.78 -23.23
N PRO A 361 -10.47 -30.78 -24.11
CA PRO A 361 -11.53 -31.24 -25.00
C PRO A 361 -12.83 -31.52 -24.22
N GLY A 362 -13.96 -31.02 -24.71
CA GLY A 362 -15.26 -31.07 -24.03
C GLY A 362 -15.57 -29.89 -23.09
N HIS A 363 -14.59 -29.01 -22.82
CA HIS A 363 -14.78 -27.73 -22.14
C HIS A 363 -14.24 -26.57 -23.00
N CYS A 364 -13.39 -25.70 -22.45
CA CYS A 364 -12.74 -24.64 -23.21
C CYS A 364 -11.54 -25.21 -23.95
N PHE A 365 -11.62 -25.32 -25.27
CA PHE A 365 -10.55 -25.92 -26.07
C PHE A 365 -10.53 -25.35 -27.49
N TRP A 366 -9.32 -25.16 -28.02
CA TRP A 366 -9.06 -24.81 -29.40
C TRP A 366 -7.70 -25.37 -29.81
N GLN A 367 -7.49 -25.51 -31.12
CA GLN A 367 -6.21 -25.91 -31.70
C GLN A 367 -5.51 -24.70 -32.33
N GLY A 368 -4.18 -24.65 -32.21
CA GLY A 368 -3.39 -23.53 -32.70
C GLY A 368 -3.64 -22.24 -31.91
N PRO A 369 -3.29 -21.07 -32.47
CA PRO A 369 -3.53 -19.79 -31.82
C PRO A 369 -5.02 -19.44 -31.83
N ILE A 370 -5.54 -18.93 -30.71
CA ILE A 370 -6.95 -18.51 -30.66
C ILE A 370 -7.19 -17.32 -31.59
N ASN A 371 -8.32 -17.32 -32.30
CA ASN A 371 -8.77 -16.21 -33.13
C ASN A 371 -10.29 -16.01 -32.99
N ASP A 372 -10.71 -15.49 -31.85
CA ASP A 372 -12.12 -15.25 -31.48
C ASP A 372 -12.49 -13.76 -31.48
N GLY A 373 -11.62 -12.90 -32.02
CA GLY A 373 -11.81 -11.45 -32.06
C GLY A 373 -11.57 -10.73 -30.72
N ILE A 374 -11.27 -11.45 -29.62
CA ILE A 374 -10.95 -10.84 -28.33
C ILE A 374 -9.45 -10.53 -28.24
N ASP A 375 -9.14 -9.30 -27.83
CA ASP A 375 -7.77 -8.80 -27.71
C ASP A 375 -6.97 -9.53 -26.60
N ARG A 376 -5.88 -10.18 -27.01
CA ARG A 376 -4.90 -10.87 -26.16
C ARG A 376 -3.45 -10.44 -26.46
N GLY A 377 -3.32 -9.24 -27.03
CA GLY A 377 -2.04 -8.70 -27.48
C GLY A 377 -1.54 -9.29 -28.79
N ASN A 378 -0.30 -8.95 -29.13
CA ASN A 378 0.33 -9.27 -30.41
C ASN A 378 1.13 -10.59 -30.40
N SER A 379 1.01 -11.38 -29.34
CA SER A 379 1.64 -12.70 -29.24
C SER A 379 0.58 -13.81 -29.29
N PRO A 380 0.81 -14.89 -30.05
CA PRO A 380 -0.13 -16.00 -30.14
C PRO A 380 -0.49 -16.58 -28.77
N TYR A 381 -1.78 -16.84 -28.53
CA TYR A 381 -2.27 -17.48 -27.31
C TYR A 381 -2.77 -18.89 -27.62
N TYR A 382 -2.09 -19.88 -27.05
CA TYR A 382 -2.40 -21.31 -27.22
C TYR A 382 -3.18 -21.84 -26.03
N CYS A 383 -4.02 -22.85 -26.27
CA CYS A 383 -4.84 -23.45 -25.23
C CYS A 383 -3.96 -24.11 -24.15
N PRO A 384 -4.03 -23.69 -22.87
CA PRO A 384 -3.27 -24.31 -21.79
C PRO A 384 -3.96 -25.60 -21.33
N VAL A 385 -3.97 -26.61 -22.20
CA VAL A 385 -4.68 -27.88 -21.99
C VAL A 385 -4.22 -28.55 -20.69
N GLY A 386 -5.18 -29.03 -19.89
CA GLY A 386 -4.94 -29.69 -18.61
C GLY A 386 -4.89 -28.75 -17.40
N TRP A 387 -5.17 -27.46 -17.61
CA TRP A 387 -5.21 -26.47 -16.54
C TRP A 387 -6.62 -25.93 -16.30
N LYS A 388 -6.91 -25.62 -15.04
CA LYS A 388 -8.10 -24.87 -14.61
C LYS A 388 -7.69 -23.46 -14.23
N ARG A 389 -8.35 -22.48 -14.82
CA ARG A 389 -8.14 -21.06 -14.54
C ARG A 389 -9.14 -20.57 -13.50
N TYR A 390 -8.61 -19.97 -12.44
CA TYR A 390 -9.33 -19.16 -11.48
C TYR A 390 -9.00 -17.70 -11.76
N SER A 391 -9.99 -16.94 -12.18
CA SER A 391 -9.81 -15.57 -12.66
C SER A 391 -9.77 -14.60 -11.49
N PHE A 392 -8.94 -13.58 -11.60
CA PHE A 392 -8.99 -12.44 -10.70
C PHE A 392 -9.80 -11.30 -11.29
N TYR A 393 -10.54 -10.61 -10.44
CA TYR A 393 -11.14 -9.33 -10.75
C TYR A 393 -10.04 -8.27 -10.61
N VAL A 394 -9.70 -7.63 -11.73
CA VAL A 394 -8.64 -6.61 -11.79
C VAL A 394 -9.23 -5.20 -11.88
N THR A 395 -10.21 -4.98 -12.77
CA THR A 395 -10.88 -3.68 -12.97
C THR A 395 -12.13 -3.83 -13.84
N ASP A 396 -13.10 -2.93 -13.69
CA ASP A 396 -14.32 -2.84 -14.51
C ASP A 396 -14.02 -2.60 -16.00
N ARG A 397 -12.95 -1.86 -16.32
CA ARG A 397 -12.55 -1.51 -17.69
C ARG A 397 -11.41 -2.37 -18.22
N PHE A 398 -11.49 -3.68 -17.98
CA PHE A 398 -10.40 -4.62 -18.26
C PHE A 398 -9.95 -4.58 -19.73
N SER A 399 -10.90 -4.69 -20.67
CA SER A 399 -10.60 -4.73 -22.10
C SER A 399 -10.01 -3.43 -22.64
N GLU A 400 -10.43 -2.28 -22.10
CA GLU A 400 -9.89 -0.96 -22.48
C GLU A 400 -8.47 -0.79 -21.94
N ARG A 401 -8.26 -1.11 -20.65
CA ARG A 401 -6.99 -0.91 -19.95
C ARG A 401 -5.88 -1.81 -20.46
N PHE A 402 -6.19 -3.07 -20.76
CA PHE A 402 -5.19 -4.07 -21.15
C PHE A 402 -5.23 -4.42 -22.63
N LYS A 403 -5.77 -3.52 -23.46
CA LYS A 403 -5.76 -3.65 -24.92
C LYS A 403 -4.32 -3.73 -25.43
N GLY A 404 -4.02 -4.72 -26.24
CA GLY A 404 -2.69 -4.99 -26.78
C GLY A 404 -1.76 -5.75 -25.83
N TRP A 405 -2.15 -6.04 -24.59
CA TRP A 405 -1.29 -6.72 -23.63
C TRP A 405 -1.27 -8.23 -23.88
N CYS A 406 -0.07 -8.81 -23.90
CA CYS A 406 0.15 -10.22 -24.17
C CYS A 406 -0.09 -11.07 -22.92
N ILE A 407 -0.61 -12.28 -23.10
CA ILE A 407 -0.73 -13.26 -22.01
C ILE A 407 0.61 -13.99 -21.82
N CYS A 408 1.00 -14.18 -20.56
CA CYS A 408 2.16 -14.96 -20.17
C CYS A 408 1.93 -15.64 -18.82
N TYR A 409 2.89 -16.45 -18.41
CA TYR A 409 2.84 -17.28 -17.23
C TYR A 409 4.09 -17.08 -16.37
N HIS A 410 3.91 -17.10 -15.04
CA HIS A 410 4.99 -17.02 -14.08
C HIS A 410 4.86 -18.16 -13.05
N GLY A 411 5.86 -19.04 -13.00
CA GLY A 411 5.94 -20.13 -12.03
C GLY A 411 6.42 -19.62 -10.67
N THR A 412 5.96 -20.23 -9.59
CA THR A 412 6.51 -19.94 -8.26
C THR A 412 6.34 -21.14 -7.31
N LYS A 413 6.90 -21.03 -6.10
CA LYS A 413 6.66 -21.95 -5.00
C LYS A 413 5.39 -21.59 -4.24
N PHE A 414 4.72 -22.58 -3.65
CA PHE A 414 3.50 -22.38 -2.85
C PHE A 414 3.71 -21.39 -1.71
N THR A 415 4.88 -21.44 -1.05
CA THR A 415 5.22 -20.53 0.05
C THR A 415 5.27 -19.06 -0.36
N TYR A 416 5.54 -18.77 -1.64
CA TYR A 416 5.63 -17.40 -2.16
C TYR A 416 4.37 -16.95 -2.88
N GLY A 417 3.46 -17.86 -3.25
CA GLY A 417 2.27 -17.55 -4.06
C GLY A 417 1.46 -16.40 -3.48
N LEU A 418 1.09 -16.48 -2.20
CA LEU A 418 0.33 -15.42 -1.53
C LEU A 418 1.12 -14.11 -1.43
N SER A 419 2.42 -14.17 -1.14
CA SER A 419 3.28 -12.98 -1.10
C SER A 419 3.31 -12.27 -2.45
N ILE A 420 3.40 -13.02 -3.56
CA ILE A 420 3.45 -12.46 -4.91
C ILE A 420 2.10 -11.87 -5.30
N LEU A 421 1.00 -12.56 -5.00
CA LEU A 421 -0.35 -12.03 -5.26
C LEU A 421 -0.60 -10.72 -4.52
N LEU A 422 -0.03 -10.57 -3.32
CA LEU A 422 -0.26 -9.42 -2.45
C LEU A 422 0.71 -8.26 -2.69
N ASN A 423 1.92 -8.52 -3.17
CA ASN A 423 2.96 -7.50 -3.29
C ASN A 423 3.48 -7.32 -4.73
N GLY A 424 3.13 -8.21 -5.66
CA GLY A 424 3.66 -8.24 -7.01
C GLY A 424 4.93 -9.08 -7.16
N LEU A 425 5.65 -8.87 -8.26
CA LEU A 425 6.78 -9.70 -8.66
C LEU A 425 8.11 -9.02 -8.35
N LYS A 426 9.00 -9.75 -7.67
CA LYS A 426 10.37 -9.31 -7.46
C LYS A 426 11.22 -9.61 -8.70
N PRO A 427 11.97 -8.63 -9.26
CA PRO A 427 12.91 -8.89 -10.33
C PRO A 427 14.04 -9.81 -9.86
N ALA A 428 14.51 -10.69 -10.72
CA ALA A 428 15.75 -11.42 -10.49
C ALA A 428 16.94 -10.46 -10.66
N ASP A 429 17.86 -10.47 -9.69
CA ASP A 429 19.01 -9.54 -9.65
C ASP A 429 20.01 -9.79 -10.79
N ARG A 430 20.35 -11.06 -11.06
CA ARG A 430 21.09 -11.52 -12.26
C ARG A 430 20.79 -12.98 -12.57
N ASN A 431 20.20 -13.23 -13.73
CA ASN A 431 20.00 -14.55 -14.33
C ASN A 431 20.61 -14.57 -15.76
N GLU A 432 20.48 -15.70 -16.47
CA GLU A 432 21.11 -15.95 -17.79
C GLU A 432 20.88 -14.84 -18.82
N HIS A 433 19.74 -14.15 -18.77
CA HIS A 433 19.38 -13.06 -19.70
C HIS A 433 19.43 -11.65 -19.09
N GLY A 434 19.97 -11.51 -17.87
CA GLY A 434 20.11 -10.25 -17.14
C GLY A 434 19.03 -10.01 -16.07
N ALA A 435 19.02 -8.81 -15.48
CA ALA A 435 18.09 -8.45 -14.40
C ALA A 435 16.68 -8.18 -14.91
N GLY A 436 15.64 -8.64 -14.22
CA GLY A 436 14.24 -8.41 -14.61
C GLY A 436 13.30 -9.52 -14.16
N ILE A 437 12.04 -9.46 -14.59
CA ILE A 437 11.03 -10.49 -14.29
C ILE A 437 11.00 -11.50 -15.43
N TYR A 438 11.13 -12.77 -15.09
CA TYR A 438 11.14 -13.87 -16.05
C TYR A 438 9.74 -14.48 -16.15
N VAL A 439 9.17 -14.47 -17.34
CA VAL A 439 7.86 -15.06 -17.66
C VAL A 439 7.94 -15.84 -18.96
N SER A 440 6.92 -16.62 -19.29
CA SER A 440 6.87 -17.36 -20.56
C SER A 440 5.47 -17.32 -21.18
N PRO A 441 5.33 -17.25 -22.50
CA PRO A 441 4.06 -17.52 -23.18
C PRO A 441 3.67 -19.00 -23.14
N SER A 442 4.57 -19.91 -22.77
CA SER A 442 4.33 -21.35 -22.69
C SER A 442 4.11 -21.77 -21.24
N ILE A 443 2.88 -22.17 -20.92
CA ILE A 443 2.59 -22.82 -19.64
C ILE A 443 3.30 -24.17 -19.53
N THR A 444 3.54 -24.85 -20.66
CA THR A 444 4.30 -26.11 -20.75
C THR A 444 5.74 -25.95 -20.30
N TYR A 445 6.37 -24.82 -20.63
CA TYR A 445 7.69 -24.45 -20.11
C TYR A 445 7.63 -24.02 -18.64
N THR A 446 6.66 -23.15 -18.29
CA THR A 446 6.53 -22.60 -16.94
C THR A 446 6.18 -23.66 -15.88
N CYS A 447 5.51 -24.74 -16.26
CA CYS A 447 5.14 -25.80 -15.33
C CYS A 447 6.30 -26.72 -14.92
N HIS A 448 7.49 -26.54 -15.50
CA HIS A 448 8.68 -27.28 -15.09
C HIS A 448 8.96 -27.02 -13.59
N PRO A 449 9.31 -28.05 -12.79
CA PRO A 449 9.48 -27.93 -11.34
C PRO A 449 10.54 -26.92 -10.84
N ARG A 450 11.47 -26.52 -11.71
CA ARG A 450 12.38 -25.38 -11.44
C ARG A 450 11.60 -24.08 -11.21
N TYR A 451 10.51 -23.88 -11.93
CA TYR A 451 9.73 -22.66 -11.92
C TYR A 451 8.45 -22.81 -11.10
N ALA A 452 7.68 -23.87 -11.34
CA ALA A 452 6.40 -24.12 -10.66
C ALA A 452 6.49 -25.38 -9.80
N GLU A 453 6.41 -25.21 -8.49
CA GLU A 453 6.51 -26.31 -7.52
C GLU A 453 5.44 -27.39 -7.76
N VAL A 454 5.86 -28.66 -7.73
CA VAL A 454 4.97 -29.83 -7.69
C VAL A 454 4.77 -30.22 -6.24
N LYS A 455 3.53 -30.21 -5.76
CA LYS A 455 3.22 -30.54 -4.38
C LYS A 455 2.34 -31.78 -4.29
N LEU A 456 2.76 -32.75 -3.49
CA LEU A 456 1.93 -33.88 -3.10
C LEU A 456 0.86 -33.38 -2.12
N LEU A 457 -0.41 -33.68 -2.41
CA LEU A 457 -1.54 -33.38 -1.53
C LEU A 457 -1.54 -34.35 -0.35
N ASP A 458 -1.62 -33.80 0.85
CA ASP A 458 -1.79 -34.59 2.08
C ASP A 458 -3.07 -35.44 1.96
N SER A 459 -2.93 -36.75 2.20
CA SER A 459 -4.01 -37.73 2.20
C SER A 459 -5.23 -37.31 3.04
N SER A 460 -5.03 -36.56 4.13
CA SER A 460 -6.11 -36.03 4.97
C SER A 460 -6.93 -34.90 4.30
N ASN A 461 -6.37 -34.25 3.28
CA ASN A 461 -6.96 -33.12 2.56
C ASN A 461 -7.39 -33.47 1.12
N GLN A 462 -7.00 -34.63 0.59
CA GLN A 462 -7.36 -35.07 -0.76
C GLN A 462 -8.90 -35.07 -0.94
N SER A 463 -9.63 -35.74 -0.03
CA SER A 463 -11.10 -35.81 -0.09
C SER A 463 -11.81 -34.47 0.09
N LYS A 464 -11.15 -33.45 0.64
CA LYS A 464 -11.75 -32.12 0.86
C LYS A 464 -11.75 -31.26 -0.39
N PHE A 465 -10.77 -31.43 -1.28
CA PHE A 465 -10.56 -30.53 -2.42
C PHE A 465 -10.65 -31.24 -3.78
N PHE A 466 -10.15 -32.46 -3.93
CA PHE A 466 -10.12 -33.19 -5.21
C PHE A 466 -10.25 -34.69 -4.98
N LYS A 467 -11.34 -35.35 -5.42
CA LYS A 467 -11.65 -36.73 -4.97
C LYS A 467 -10.55 -37.73 -5.31
N SER A 468 -9.91 -37.59 -6.47
CA SER A 468 -8.83 -38.46 -6.95
C SER A 468 -7.50 -37.73 -7.20
N GLY A 469 -7.38 -36.47 -6.76
CA GLY A 469 -6.18 -35.65 -6.94
C GLY A 469 -5.09 -36.03 -5.95
N LYS A 470 -3.87 -36.29 -6.44
CA LYS A 470 -2.70 -36.58 -5.60
C LYS A 470 -1.64 -35.49 -5.67
N TYR A 471 -1.44 -34.88 -6.84
CA TYR A 471 -0.46 -33.81 -7.01
C TYR A 471 -1.14 -32.55 -7.49
N VAL A 472 -0.62 -31.41 -7.05
CA VAL A 472 -1.08 -30.09 -7.47
C VAL A 472 0.11 -29.22 -7.89
N GLN A 473 -0.11 -28.45 -8.95
CA GLN A 473 0.75 -27.36 -9.38
C GLN A 473 -0.08 -26.10 -9.56
N PHE A 474 0.55 -24.94 -9.35
CA PHE A 474 -0.03 -23.68 -9.77
C PHE A 474 0.97 -22.78 -10.46
N VAL A 475 0.45 -21.94 -11.33
CA VAL A 475 1.17 -20.93 -12.10
C VAL A 475 0.34 -19.67 -12.12
N LEU A 476 0.98 -18.51 -12.07
CA LEU A 476 0.30 -17.23 -12.22
C LEU A 476 0.09 -16.94 -13.70
N GLU A 477 -1.16 -16.69 -14.11
CA GLU A 477 -1.45 -16.10 -15.41
C GLU A 477 -1.34 -14.59 -15.30
N CYS A 478 -0.56 -13.99 -16.19
CA CYS A 478 -0.30 -12.57 -16.22
C CYS A 478 -0.60 -11.97 -17.60
N ARG A 479 -0.82 -10.65 -17.62
CA ARG A 479 -0.77 -9.83 -18.83
C ARG A 479 0.42 -8.88 -18.76
N VAL A 480 1.12 -8.72 -19.87
CA VAL A 480 2.28 -7.83 -20.01
C VAL A 480 2.11 -6.87 -21.18
N HIS A 481 2.43 -5.59 -20.98
CA HIS A 481 2.46 -4.64 -22.08
C HIS A 481 3.61 -4.98 -23.05
N PRO A 482 3.39 -5.05 -24.37
CA PRO A 482 4.43 -5.47 -25.33
C PRO A 482 5.71 -4.61 -25.25
N ASN A 483 5.58 -3.30 -25.07
CA ASN A 483 6.73 -2.38 -24.90
C ASN A 483 7.59 -2.67 -23.65
N ASN A 484 7.08 -3.41 -22.66
CA ASN A 484 7.82 -3.76 -21.45
C ASN A 484 8.55 -5.10 -21.57
N ILE A 485 8.34 -5.86 -22.66
CA ILE A 485 9.09 -7.07 -22.96
C ILE A 485 10.46 -6.63 -23.50
N ARG A 486 11.48 -6.67 -22.65
CA ARG A 486 12.85 -6.24 -23.00
C ARG A 486 13.52 -7.22 -23.95
N LYS A 487 13.31 -8.51 -23.73
CA LYS A 487 13.95 -9.58 -24.50
C LYS A 487 13.02 -10.79 -24.58
N LYS A 488 12.92 -11.39 -25.77
CA LYS A 488 12.49 -12.78 -25.95
C LYS A 488 13.75 -13.60 -26.18
N ALA A 489 13.94 -14.64 -25.39
CA ALA A 489 15.21 -15.35 -25.29
C ALA A 489 15.02 -16.85 -25.26
N SER A 490 16.15 -17.54 -25.44
CA SER A 490 16.22 -18.99 -25.38
C SER A 490 15.89 -19.49 -23.98
N GLU A 491 15.33 -20.70 -23.93
CA GLU A 491 15.17 -21.46 -22.69
C GLU A 491 16.47 -21.52 -21.87
N THR A 492 16.33 -21.58 -20.55
CA THR A 492 17.43 -21.58 -19.58
C THR A 492 17.52 -22.91 -18.81
N LEU A 493 16.82 -23.94 -19.31
CA LEU A 493 16.78 -25.32 -18.80
C LEU A 493 17.66 -26.27 -19.62
N GLY A 494 18.44 -25.76 -20.58
CA GLY A 494 19.39 -26.50 -21.43
C GLY A 494 18.77 -27.69 -22.15
N ALA A 495 17.48 -27.62 -22.42
CA ALA A 495 16.74 -28.58 -23.23
C ALA A 495 16.72 -28.18 -24.72
N ARG A 496 17.78 -27.50 -25.20
CA ARG A 496 17.86 -26.91 -26.56
C ARG A 496 17.52 -27.87 -27.69
N ASN A 497 17.85 -29.16 -27.53
CA ASN A 497 17.63 -30.20 -28.54
C ASN A 497 16.28 -30.93 -28.41
N THR A 498 15.41 -30.50 -27.50
CA THR A 498 14.09 -31.09 -27.28
C THR A 498 13.00 -30.07 -27.60
N ILE A 499 11.89 -30.52 -28.17
CA ILE A 499 10.71 -29.67 -28.34
C ILE A 499 10.03 -29.53 -26.97
N ILE A 500 10.13 -28.34 -26.35
CA ILE A 500 9.49 -28.04 -25.07
C ILE A 500 7.99 -27.80 -25.25
N ASP A 501 7.65 -26.96 -26.23
CA ASP A 501 6.28 -26.63 -26.61
C ASP A 501 6.19 -26.73 -28.13
N CYS A 502 5.19 -27.47 -28.63
CA CYS A 502 5.03 -27.65 -30.08
C CYS A 502 4.61 -26.37 -30.80
N ASN A 503 4.11 -25.37 -30.07
CA ASN A 503 3.62 -24.12 -30.63
C ASN A 503 4.60 -22.94 -30.48
N ILE A 504 5.62 -23.08 -29.62
CA ILE A 504 6.53 -21.99 -29.27
C ILE A 504 7.98 -22.49 -29.35
N ASN A 505 8.78 -21.87 -30.22
CA ASN A 505 10.19 -22.23 -30.38
C ASN A 505 10.98 -21.90 -29.10
N ASN A 506 11.85 -22.84 -28.70
CA ASN A 506 12.77 -22.73 -27.56
C ASN A 506 13.60 -21.43 -27.56
N GLU A 507 13.92 -20.85 -28.72
CA GLU A 507 14.71 -19.62 -28.85
C GLU A 507 14.00 -18.35 -28.37
N VAL A 508 12.67 -18.40 -28.21
CA VAL A 508 11.83 -17.24 -27.84
C VAL A 508 10.83 -17.57 -26.71
N ILE A 509 11.00 -18.72 -26.06
CA ILE A 509 10.06 -19.24 -25.07
C ILE A 509 10.18 -18.55 -23.71
N GLU A 510 11.24 -17.79 -23.46
CA GLU A 510 11.43 -17.06 -22.20
C GLU A 510 11.44 -15.55 -22.44
N TRP A 511 10.62 -14.82 -21.69
CA TRP A 511 10.45 -13.38 -21.81
C TRP A 511 10.98 -12.68 -20.57
N LEU A 512 11.78 -11.64 -20.81
CA LEU A 512 12.35 -10.81 -19.76
C LEU A 512 11.66 -9.46 -19.73
N ILE A 513 10.92 -9.20 -18.66
CA ILE A 513 10.13 -7.98 -18.50
C ILE A 513 10.95 -6.94 -17.74
N ASN A 514 10.88 -5.70 -18.22
CA ASN A 514 11.51 -4.55 -17.58
C ASN A 514 10.84 -4.27 -16.22
N SER A 515 11.66 -4.25 -15.16
CA SER A 515 11.21 -3.87 -13.81
C SER A 515 11.15 -2.37 -13.58
N GLN A 516 11.55 -1.54 -14.56
CA GLN A 516 11.57 -0.08 -14.47
C GLN A 516 12.38 0.43 -13.25
N ASN A 517 13.46 -0.27 -12.90
CA ASN A 517 14.29 -0.04 -11.70
C ASN A 517 13.54 -0.18 -10.35
N LYS A 518 12.35 -0.78 -10.34
CA LYS A 518 11.59 -1.06 -9.12
C LYS A 518 12.13 -2.31 -8.43
N SER A 519 12.13 -2.31 -7.09
CA SER A 519 12.58 -3.47 -6.30
C SER A 519 11.52 -4.58 -6.28
N VAL A 520 10.26 -4.20 -6.46
CA VAL A 520 9.11 -5.06 -6.68
C VAL A 520 8.21 -4.41 -7.73
N VAL A 521 7.67 -5.19 -8.67
CA VAL A 521 6.66 -4.72 -9.63
C VAL A 521 5.29 -5.10 -9.10
N ASP A 522 4.63 -4.14 -8.44
CA ASP A 522 3.29 -4.28 -7.86
C ASP A 522 2.24 -4.42 -8.97
N PHE A 523 1.34 -5.40 -8.83
CA PHE A 523 0.23 -5.61 -9.76
C PHE A 523 -0.84 -4.50 -9.69
N ASN A 524 -0.91 -3.78 -8.57
CA ASN A 524 -1.87 -2.69 -8.36
C ASN A 524 -1.37 -1.34 -8.86
N ASP A 525 -0.10 -1.23 -9.22
CA ASP A 525 0.48 -0.02 -9.77
C ASP A 525 -0.19 0.32 -11.12
N PRO A 526 -0.76 1.54 -11.28
CA PRO A 526 -1.30 2.01 -12.56
C PRO A 526 -0.33 1.87 -13.73
N ASP A 527 0.98 2.05 -13.47
CA ASP A 527 2.07 2.00 -14.44
C ASP A 527 2.80 0.65 -14.43
N SER A 528 2.21 -0.38 -13.81
CA SER A 528 2.83 -1.70 -13.70
C SER A 528 3.18 -2.27 -15.06
N SER A 529 4.37 -2.89 -15.16
CA SER A 529 4.78 -3.50 -16.42
C SER A 529 4.09 -4.83 -16.71
N ILE A 530 3.53 -5.46 -15.66
CA ILE A 530 2.88 -6.77 -15.69
C ILE A 530 1.78 -6.82 -14.63
N VAL A 531 0.65 -7.47 -14.93
CA VAL A 531 -0.45 -7.66 -13.98
C VAL A 531 -0.83 -9.13 -13.91
N CYS A 532 -1.14 -9.64 -12.72
CA CYS A 532 -1.67 -11.00 -12.57
C CYS A 532 -3.19 -10.99 -12.78
N THR A 533 -3.67 -11.80 -13.73
CA THR A 533 -5.08 -11.85 -14.16
C THR A 533 -5.78 -13.13 -13.76
N GLY A 534 -5.03 -14.13 -13.31
CA GLY A 534 -5.58 -15.37 -12.82
C GLY A 534 -4.55 -16.32 -12.26
N LEU A 535 -5.06 -17.39 -11.66
CA LEU A 535 -4.33 -18.51 -11.13
C LEU A 535 -4.66 -19.74 -11.98
N MET A 536 -3.62 -20.36 -12.54
CA MET A 536 -3.71 -21.61 -13.26
C MET A 536 -3.40 -22.75 -12.29
N ILE A 537 -4.32 -23.69 -12.13
CA ILE A 537 -4.14 -24.88 -11.27
C ILE A 537 -4.22 -26.14 -12.13
N ARG A 538 -3.28 -27.05 -11.92
CA ARG A 538 -3.29 -28.40 -12.49
C ARG A 538 -3.29 -29.40 -11.34
N VAL A 539 -4.22 -30.35 -11.38
CA VAL A 539 -4.31 -31.46 -10.43
C VAL A 539 -4.19 -32.76 -11.20
N THR A 540 -3.43 -33.71 -10.66
CA THR A 540 -3.20 -35.00 -11.30
C THR A 540 -3.30 -36.16 -10.31
N ASN A 541 -3.66 -37.34 -10.79
CA ASN A 541 -3.76 -38.56 -9.98
C ASN A 541 -2.40 -39.24 -9.71
N ASP A 542 -1.34 -38.82 -10.39
CA ASP A 542 0.05 -39.21 -10.17
C ASP A 542 0.98 -38.04 -10.52
N HIS A 543 2.30 -38.24 -10.43
CA HIS A 543 3.27 -37.19 -10.67
C HIS A 543 3.10 -36.56 -12.06
N PRO A 544 2.99 -35.21 -12.18
CA PRO A 544 2.71 -34.55 -13.45
C PRO A 544 3.82 -34.73 -14.50
N GLY A 545 5.04 -35.08 -14.09
CA GLY A 545 6.12 -35.44 -15.01
C GLY A 545 5.85 -36.67 -15.89
N LEU A 546 4.81 -37.46 -15.60
CA LEU A 546 4.35 -38.56 -16.46
C LEU A 546 3.37 -38.11 -17.56
N LEU A 547 2.92 -36.84 -17.54
CA LEU A 547 2.04 -36.30 -18.58
C LEU A 547 2.80 -36.17 -19.91
N PRO A 548 2.13 -36.35 -21.07
CA PRO A 548 2.77 -36.20 -22.38
C PRO A 548 3.45 -34.84 -22.59
N ASP A 549 2.86 -33.75 -22.07
CA ASP A 549 3.38 -32.39 -22.17
C ASP A 549 4.61 -32.12 -21.27
N SER A 550 4.90 -33.03 -20.35
CA SER A 550 5.94 -32.91 -19.33
C SER A 550 7.10 -33.89 -19.56
N GLN A 551 7.02 -34.75 -20.57
CA GLN A 551 8.07 -35.74 -20.88
C GLN A 551 9.43 -35.10 -21.21
N TRP A 552 9.44 -33.87 -21.72
CA TRP A 552 10.69 -33.17 -22.02
C TRP A 552 11.50 -32.81 -20.77
N TRP A 553 10.91 -32.84 -19.57
CA TRP A 553 11.60 -32.50 -18.31
C TRP A 553 12.87 -33.33 -18.11
N HIS A 554 12.88 -34.58 -18.59
CA HIS A 554 14.03 -35.49 -18.55
C HIS A 554 15.25 -35.00 -19.35
N ASN A 555 15.03 -34.16 -20.37
CA ASN A 555 16.07 -33.67 -21.25
C ASN A 555 16.66 -32.32 -20.79
N SER A 556 16.21 -31.78 -19.65
CA SER A 556 16.77 -30.56 -19.06
C SER A 556 18.08 -30.85 -18.31
N HIS A 557 19.08 -29.97 -18.44
CA HIS A 557 20.46 -30.17 -17.92
C HIS A 557 20.58 -30.22 -16.39
N ILE A 558 19.47 -30.02 -15.67
CA ILE A 558 19.43 -30.06 -14.20
C ILE A 558 19.57 -31.49 -13.67
N CYS A 559 19.51 -32.50 -14.54
CA CYS A 559 19.63 -33.92 -14.20
C CYS A 559 21.08 -34.46 -14.11
N ASN A 560 22.12 -33.64 -14.29
CA ASN A 560 23.53 -34.10 -14.35
C ASN A 560 24.34 -33.99 -13.04
N ASN A 561 23.79 -33.47 -11.95
CA ASN A 561 24.46 -33.47 -10.65
C ASN A 561 23.78 -34.49 -9.72
N LYS A 562 24.57 -35.38 -9.12
CA LYS A 562 24.16 -36.51 -8.25
C LYS A 562 23.29 -36.15 -7.03
N ASP A 563 22.94 -34.87 -6.82
CA ASP A 563 22.17 -34.39 -5.67
C ASP A 563 21.06 -33.35 -6.01
N CYS A 564 20.54 -33.28 -7.25
CA CYS A 564 19.62 -32.18 -7.60
C CYS A 564 18.42 -32.57 -8.49
N CYS A 565 17.48 -33.40 -8.01
CA CYS A 565 16.17 -33.48 -8.67
C CYS A 565 15.20 -32.45 -8.06
N LEU A 566 15.15 -31.25 -8.65
CA LEU A 566 14.09 -30.24 -8.38
C LEU A 566 12.68 -30.73 -8.75
N LEU A 567 12.56 -31.94 -9.31
CA LEU A 567 11.33 -32.54 -9.80
C LEU A 567 10.35 -32.94 -8.70
N GLY A 568 10.78 -33.02 -7.43
CA GLY A 568 9.92 -33.53 -6.34
C GLY A 568 9.71 -35.05 -6.36
N ILE A 569 10.39 -35.74 -7.29
CA ILE A 569 10.49 -37.20 -7.40
C ILE A 569 11.86 -37.56 -7.95
N ASP A 570 12.39 -38.70 -7.53
CA ASP A 570 13.60 -39.28 -8.10
C ASP A 570 13.43 -39.56 -9.62
N LEU A 571 14.43 -39.18 -10.41
CA LEU A 571 14.36 -39.23 -11.87
C LEU A 571 14.30 -40.67 -12.40
N ASP A 572 15.08 -41.57 -11.80
CA ASP A 572 15.09 -43.00 -12.16
C ASP A 572 13.72 -43.63 -11.86
N THR A 573 13.10 -43.24 -10.76
CA THR A 573 11.74 -43.66 -10.39
C THR A 573 10.72 -43.18 -11.42
N LEU A 574 10.80 -41.93 -11.86
CA LEU A 574 9.91 -41.38 -12.88
C LEU A 574 10.10 -42.11 -14.23
N GLN A 575 11.34 -42.34 -14.65
CA GLN A 575 11.66 -43.08 -15.87
C GLN A 575 11.18 -44.54 -15.82
N ARG A 576 11.38 -45.23 -14.69
CA ARG A 576 10.91 -46.61 -14.51
C ARG A 576 9.39 -46.70 -14.60
N ARG A 577 8.67 -45.74 -14.01
CA ARG A 577 7.21 -45.65 -14.13
C ARG A 577 6.77 -45.43 -15.57
N LEU A 578 7.44 -44.53 -16.30
CA LEU A 578 7.18 -44.29 -17.72
C LEU A 578 7.41 -45.56 -18.55
N TYR A 579 8.54 -46.25 -18.35
CA TYR A 579 8.88 -47.51 -19.02
C TYR A 579 7.85 -48.62 -18.75
N ASN A 580 7.35 -48.69 -17.51
CA ASN A 580 6.33 -49.66 -17.10
C ASN A 580 4.90 -49.27 -17.53
N GLY A 581 4.72 -48.18 -18.29
CA GLY A 581 3.42 -47.78 -18.83
C GLY A 581 2.47 -47.14 -17.81
N TYR A 582 2.97 -46.62 -16.68
CA TYR A 582 2.14 -45.86 -15.74
C TYR A 582 1.60 -44.61 -16.43
N LYS A 583 0.29 -44.37 -16.28
CA LYS A 583 -0.38 -43.20 -16.84
C LYS A 583 -0.73 -42.22 -15.73
N CYS A 584 -0.50 -40.95 -16.03
CA CYS A 584 -0.94 -39.83 -15.22
C CYS A 584 -2.10 -39.14 -15.94
N GLU A 585 -3.16 -38.84 -15.20
CA GLU A 585 -4.36 -38.20 -15.69
C GLU A 585 -4.59 -36.90 -14.94
N ILE A 586 -5.09 -35.90 -15.67
CA ILE A 586 -5.53 -34.63 -15.10
C ILE A 586 -6.89 -34.86 -14.43
N ILE A 587 -7.00 -34.39 -13.19
CA ILE A 587 -8.22 -34.42 -12.39
C ILE A 587 -8.86 -33.04 -12.44
N ASP A 588 -10.12 -32.98 -12.84
CA ASP A 588 -10.85 -31.73 -13.10
C ASP A 588 -12.09 -31.51 -12.22
N ASP A 589 -12.41 -32.48 -11.36
CA ASP A 589 -13.63 -32.52 -10.54
C ASP A 589 -13.69 -31.50 -9.40
#